data_AF-A0A7U9XCP6-F1
#
_entry.id   AF-A0A7U9XCP6-F1
#
_cell.length_a   1.000
_cell.length_b   1.000
_cell.length_c   1.000
_cell.angle_alpha   90.00
_cell.angle_beta   90.00
_cell.angle_gamma   90.00
#
_symmetry.space_group_name_H-M   'P 1'
#
loop_
_entity.id
_entity.type
_entity.pdbx_description
1 polymer ?
#
loop_
_entity_poly.entity_id
_entity_poly.type
_entity_poly.pdbx_seq_one_letter_code
_entity_poly.pdbx_strand_id
1 'polypeptide(L)'
;MSSFGDFISLSDVCDADTARLIKREVSDGVIAPGYEPEALEILKAKKNGGYNVIEIDPDYVPRQLERKEVFGITFEQGRNELVIDEAFFANLVTENKELTEQAKIDLAISMITLKYTQSNSVCFVKDGQAIGIGAGQQSRIHCTRLAGSKADNWWLRQSPQVMNLPFVDGIRRADRDNAIDLYIGEDYMDVLSDDAWPAIFKEKPEVFSREAKREWLDKLTGVSLGSDAFFPFGDNIERAHKSGVSYIAQPGGSVRDDHVIATCNKYGMAMAFTGLRLFHH
;
A
#
# COMPACT_ATOMS: atom_id res chain seq x y z
N MET A 1 7.37 -0.93 8.98
CA MET A 1 8.81 -0.98 8.63
C MET A 1 9.20 -0.35 7.29
N SER A 2 8.50 -0.57 6.17
CA SER A 2 9.02 -0.21 4.83
C SER A 2 9.31 1.27 4.57
N SER A 3 8.69 2.20 5.29
CA SER A 3 8.96 3.65 5.15
C SER A 3 10.18 4.14 5.91
N PHE A 4 10.94 3.25 6.57
CA PHE A 4 12.19 3.65 7.23
C PHE A 4 13.22 4.07 6.18
N GLY A 5 13.58 5.35 6.15
CA GLY A 5 14.47 5.88 5.12
C GLY A 5 13.76 6.11 3.78
N ASP A 6 12.47 6.46 3.81
CA ASP A 6 11.70 6.75 2.61
C ASP A 6 12.15 8.00 1.85
N PHE A 7 11.63 8.15 0.62
CA PHE A 7 11.68 9.40 -0.11
C PHE A 7 10.24 9.89 -0.32
N ILE A 8 9.92 11.05 0.25
CA ILE A 8 8.56 11.58 0.34
C ILE A 8 8.26 12.43 -0.89
N SER A 9 7.05 12.33 -1.42
CA SER A 9 6.53 13.24 -2.44
C SER A 9 5.23 13.88 -1.96
N LEU A 10 5.12 15.20 -2.12
CA LEU A 10 3.94 15.99 -1.77
C LEU A 10 3.40 16.65 -3.04
N SER A 11 2.09 16.58 -3.24
CA SER A 11 1.40 17.24 -4.37
C SER A 11 1.27 18.75 -4.17
N ASP A 12 1.37 19.21 -2.93
CA ASP A 12 1.11 20.59 -2.51
C ASP A 12 2.31 21.16 -1.75
N VAL A 13 2.28 22.47 -1.50
CA VAL A 13 3.29 23.16 -0.70
C VAL A 13 3.35 22.52 0.69
N CYS A 14 4.55 22.14 1.12
CA CYS A 14 4.78 21.53 2.43
C CYS A 14 4.57 22.56 3.54
N ASP A 15 3.59 22.29 4.41
CA ASP A 15 3.28 23.10 5.59
C ASP A 15 4.12 22.71 6.82
N ALA A 16 4.06 23.56 7.85
CA ALA A 16 4.81 23.34 9.09
C ALA A 16 4.41 22.03 9.82
N ASP A 17 3.14 21.61 9.74
CA ASP A 17 2.65 20.40 10.41
C ASP A 17 3.17 19.12 9.76
N THR A 18 3.15 19.07 8.43
CA THR A 18 3.76 18.02 7.62
C THR A 18 5.25 17.95 7.90
N ALA A 19 5.94 19.10 7.92
CA ALA A 19 7.36 19.15 8.24
C ALA A 19 7.68 18.63 9.66
N ARG A 20 6.84 18.93 10.67
CA ARG A 20 7.00 18.40 12.04
C ARG A 20 6.79 16.90 12.10
N LEU A 21 5.83 16.37 11.34
CA LEU A 21 5.62 14.93 11.19
C LEU A 21 6.87 14.28 10.58
N ILE A 22 7.39 14.82 9.48
CA ILE A 22 8.58 14.30 8.83
C ILE A 22 9.79 14.38 9.76
N LYS A 23 9.97 15.49 10.51
CA LYS A 23 11.12 15.74 11.39
C LYS A 23 11.41 14.60 12.35
N ARG A 24 10.36 14.02 12.96
CA ARG A 24 10.49 12.98 13.98
C ARG A 24 10.72 11.57 13.40
N GLU A 25 10.51 11.35 12.10
CA GLU A 25 10.70 10.05 11.46
C GLU A 25 12.06 9.93 10.76
N VAL A 26 12.48 8.69 10.48
CA VAL A 26 13.65 8.41 9.64
C VAL A 26 13.22 8.44 8.17
N SER A 27 13.73 9.42 7.42
CA SER A 27 13.44 9.66 6.01
C SER A 27 14.73 10.12 5.31
N ASP A 28 14.86 9.83 4.02
CA ASP A 28 16.02 10.15 3.18
C ASP A 28 15.87 11.45 2.37
N GLY A 29 14.64 11.85 2.07
CA GLY A 29 14.39 13.12 1.40
C GLY A 29 12.91 13.39 1.18
N VAL A 30 12.62 14.61 0.71
CA VAL A 30 11.28 15.04 0.31
C VAL A 30 11.36 15.87 -0.97
N ILE A 31 10.39 15.66 -1.86
CA ILE A 31 10.14 16.47 -3.06
C ILE A 31 8.72 17.08 -2.99
N ALA A 32 8.60 18.37 -3.25
CA ALA A 32 7.32 19.10 -3.24
C ALA A 32 7.35 20.27 -4.22
N PRO A 33 6.20 20.82 -4.66
CA PRO A 33 6.15 22.02 -5.49
C PRO A 33 6.61 23.30 -4.76
N GLY A 34 6.74 23.25 -3.43
CA GLY A 34 7.23 24.34 -2.62
C GLY A 34 7.22 24.00 -1.12
N TYR A 35 7.78 24.90 -0.32
CA TYR A 35 7.87 24.77 1.13
C TYR A 35 7.56 26.11 1.79
N GLU A 36 6.72 26.10 2.82
CA GLU A 36 6.60 27.27 3.69
C GLU A 36 7.95 27.58 4.37
N PRO A 37 8.26 28.85 4.68
CA PRO A 37 9.53 29.20 5.32
C PRO A 37 9.78 28.44 6.62
N GLU A 38 8.76 28.24 7.45
CA GLU A 38 8.88 27.47 8.69
C GLU A 38 9.12 25.98 8.41
N ALA A 39 8.38 25.40 7.45
CA ALA A 39 8.53 24.01 7.05
C ALA A 39 9.95 23.73 6.56
N LEU A 40 10.50 24.61 5.73
CA LEU A 40 11.86 24.49 5.19
C LEU A 40 12.92 24.50 6.31
N GLU A 41 12.81 25.41 7.29
CA GLU A 41 13.75 25.47 8.42
C GLU A 41 13.66 24.22 9.30
N ILE A 42 12.46 23.68 9.50
CA ILE A 42 12.26 22.41 10.21
C ILE A 42 12.97 21.26 9.48
N LEU A 43 12.80 21.15 8.16
CA LEU A 43 13.34 20.06 7.35
C LEU A 43 14.87 20.15 7.22
N LYS A 44 15.44 21.35 7.05
CA LYS A 44 16.90 21.57 7.03
C LYS A 44 17.60 21.08 8.29
N ALA A 45 16.94 21.13 9.45
CA ALA A 45 17.53 20.65 10.69
C ALA A 45 17.69 19.11 10.76
N LYS A 46 17.04 18.34 9.89
CA LYS A 46 17.16 16.88 9.86
C LYS A 46 18.54 16.45 9.36
N LYS A 47 18.99 15.26 9.78
CA LYS A 47 20.27 14.65 9.40
C LYS A 47 21.46 15.60 9.51
N ASN A 48 21.52 16.39 10.59
CA ASN A 48 22.58 17.37 10.85
C ASN A 48 22.81 18.36 9.68
N GLY A 49 21.74 18.79 9.02
CA GLY A 49 21.82 19.68 7.86
C GLY A 49 21.86 18.97 6.50
N GLY A 50 22.00 17.65 6.47
CA GLY A 50 22.17 16.85 5.25
C GLY A 50 20.90 16.19 4.72
N TYR A 51 19.70 16.64 5.13
CA TYR A 51 18.45 16.09 4.63
C TYR A 51 18.12 16.64 3.23
N ASN A 52 17.77 15.77 2.29
CA ASN A 52 17.47 16.17 0.92
C ASN A 52 16.10 16.82 0.83
N VAL A 53 16.06 18.09 0.44
CA VAL A 53 14.82 18.85 0.21
C VAL A 53 14.85 19.34 -1.25
N ILE A 54 13.89 18.87 -2.06
CA ILE A 54 13.84 19.13 -3.50
C ILE A 54 12.56 19.90 -3.81
N GLU A 55 12.71 21.08 -4.40
CA GLU A 55 11.58 21.81 -5.00
C GLU A 55 11.45 21.40 -6.47
N ILE A 56 10.24 21.05 -6.90
CA ILE A 56 9.95 20.72 -8.31
C ILE A 56 9.02 21.76 -8.92
N ASP A 57 9.31 22.14 -10.17
CA ASP A 57 8.39 22.93 -10.98
C ASP A 57 7.13 22.07 -11.29
N PRO A 58 5.94 22.43 -10.79
CA PRO A 58 4.72 21.66 -11.03
C PRO A 58 4.26 21.71 -12.49
N ASP A 59 4.73 22.69 -13.28
CA ASP A 59 4.41 22.84 -14.69
C ASP A 59 5.38 22.07 -15.60
N TYR A 60 6.40 21.42 -15.04
CA TYR A 60 7.35 20.62 -15.82
C TYR A 60 6.66 19.42 -16.48
N VAL A 61 6.80 19.32 -17.80
CA VAL A 61 6.35 18.17 -18.59
C VAL A 61 7.56 17.42 -19.16
N PRO A 62 7.73 16.11 -18.88
CA PRO A 62 8.83 15.33 -19.42
C PRO A 62 8.66 15.07 -20.93
N ARG A 63 9.76 14.71 -21.59
CA ARG A 63 9.73 14.30 -23.00
C ARG A 63 8.88 13.03 -23.18
N GLN A 64 8.20 12.92 -24.32
CA GLN A 64 7.35 11.76 -24.63
C GLN A 64 8.13 10.45 -24.81
N LEU A 65 9.36 10.52 -25.32
CA LEU A 65 10.23 9.35 -25.48
C LEU A 65 11.17 9.22 -24.29
N GLU A 66 11.26 8.00 -23.77
CA GLU A 66 12.22 7.61 -22.74
C GLU A 66 13.19 6.56 -23.27
N ARG A 67 14.43 6.61 -22.78
CA ARG A 67 15.51 5.71 -23.18
C ARG A 67 16.14 5.09 -21.95
N LYS A 68 16.41 3.79 -22.01
CA LYS A 68 17.12 3.04 -20.97
C LYS A 68 18.22 2.20 -21.62
N GLU A 69 19.42 2.28 -21.10
CA GLU A 69 20.53 1.43 -21.53
C GLU A 69 20.58 0.17 -20.66
N VAL A 70 20.65 -0.99 -21.29
CA VAL A 70 20.84 -2.28 -20.62
C VAL A 70 21.92 -3.04 -21.37
N PHE A 71 23.05 -3.29 -20.71
CA PHE A 71 24.17 -4.06 -21.26
C PHE A 71 24.66 -3.53 -22.63
N GLY A 72 24.79 -2.21 -22.75
CA GLY A 72 25.24 -1.55 -23.99
C GLY A 72 24.19 -1.46 -25.10
N ILE A 73 22.96 -1.91 -24.86
CA ILE A 73 21.83 -1.78 -25.79
C ILE A 73 20.86 -0.70 -25.29
N THR A 74 20.53 0.25 -26.15
CA THR A 74 19.52 1.28 -25.86
C THR A 74 18.13 0.79 -26.24
N PHE A 75 17.24 0.72 -25.24
CA PHE A 75 15.81 0.57 -25.44
C PHE A 75 15.16 1.96 -25.47
N GLU A 76 14.25 2.19 -26.41
CA GLU A 76 13.47 3.43 -26.53
C GLU A 76 11.98 3.08 -26.63
N GLN A 77 11.15 3.83 -25.89
CA GLN A 77 9.69 3.71 -25.96
C GLN A 77 9.01 5.05 -25.68
N GLY A 78 7.72 5.14 -25.98
CA GLY A 78 6.87 6.20 -25.44
C GLY A 78 6.63 5.98 -23.94
N ARG A 79 6.69 7.05 -23.15
CA ARG A 79 6.38 6.99 -21.71
C ARG A 79 4.92 6.62 -21.46
N ASN A 80 4.64 6.10 -20.26
CA ASN A 80 3.27 5.78 -19.86
C ASN A 80 2.46 7.05 -19.50
N GLU A 81 1.71 7.58 -20.46
CA GLU A 81 0.86 8.78 -20.30
C GLU A 81 -0.58 8.48 -19.88
N LEU A 82 -0.86 7.25 -19.43
CA LEU A 82 -2.21 6.87 -19.08
C LEU A 82 -2.80 7.76 -17.98
N VAL A 83 -3.96 8.36 -18.28
CA VAL A 83 -4.81 9.07 -17.32
C VAL A 83 -5.80 8.08 -16.73
N ILE A 84 -5.91 8.08 -15.40
CA ILE A 84 -6.87 7.27 -14.65
C ILE A 84 -7.99 8.22 -14.25
N ASP A 85 -9.09 8.18 -15.00
CA ASP A 85 -10.28 8.99 -14.79
C ASP A 85 -11.49 8.11 -14.42
N GLU A 86 -12.68 8.69 -14.28
CA GLU A 86 -13.89 7.93 -13.96
C GLU A 86 -14.29 6.94 -15.06
N ALA A 87 -14.01 7.25 -16.33
CA ALA A 87 -14.32 6.39 -17.46
C ALA A 87 -13.50 5.08 -17.42
N PHE A 88 -12.33 5.11 -16.76
CA PHE A 88 -11.46 3.96 -16.54
C PHE A 88 -12.15 2.78 -15.85
N PHE A 89 -13.22 3.03 -15.08
CA PHE A 89 -13.95 2.00 -14.33
C PHE A 89 -15.34 1.69 -14.89
N ALA A 90 -15.68 2.21 -16.08
CA ALA A 90 -17.03 2.11 -16.64
C ALA A 90 -17.46 0.67 -17.03
N ASN A 91 -16.50 -0.19 -17.39
CA ASN A 91 -16.77 -1.55 -17.81
C ASN A 91 -16.84 -2.52 -16.62
N LEU A 92 -17.96 -2.48 -15.90
CA LEU A 92 -18.27 -3.42 -14.82
C LEU A 92 -18.73 -4.75 -15.38
N VAL A 93 -18.04 -5.84 -15.04
CA VAL A 93 -18.26 -7.18 -15.63
C VAL A 93 -19.02 -8.15 -14.72
N THR A 94 -19.09 -7.87 -13.42
CA THR A 94 -19.80 -8.67 -12.40
C THR A 94 -21.30 -8.41 -12.34
N GLU A 95 -22.08 -9.26 -11.70
CA GLU A 95 -23.52 -9.03 -11.47
C GLU A 95 -23.76 -7.77 -10.63
N ASN A 96 -22.96 -7.57 -9.58
CA ASN A 96 -22.95 -6.32 -8.84
C ASN A 96 -22.32 -5.22 -9.70
N LYS A 97 -23.11 -4.18 -10.01
CA LYS A 97 -22.71 -2.99 -10.77
C LYS A 97 -22.57 -1.74 -9.90
N GLU A 98 -22.64 -1.88 -8.58
CA GLU A 98 -22.54 -0.74 -7.67
C GLU A 98 -21.07 -0.43 -7.35
N LEU A 99 -20.63 0.76 -7.76
CA LEU A 99 -19.40 1.39 -7.29
C LEU A 99 -19.78 2.65 -6.52
N THR A 100 -19.45 2.68 -5.22
CA THR A 100 -19.59 3.89 -4.42
C THR A 100 -18.54 4.92 -4.83
N GLU A 101 -18.77 6.20 -4.53
CA GLU A 101 -17.77 7.24 -4.79
C GLU A 101 -16.45 6.98 -4.06
N GLN A 102 -16.51 6.48 -2.82
CA GLN A 102 -15.30 6.08 -2.10
C GLN A 102 -14.57 4.92 -2.79
N ALA A 103 -15.29 3.93 -3.33
CA ALA A 103 -14.67 2.84 -4.08
C ALA A 103 -13.99 3.34 -5.35
N LYS A 104 -14.57 4.32 -6.06
CA LYS A 104 -13.92 4.94 -7.23
C LYS A 104 -12.61 5.64 -6.84
N ILE A 105 -12.62 6.40 -5.74
CA ILE A 105 -11.41 7.05 -5.20
C ILE A 105 -10.35 5.99 -4.87
N ASP A 106 -10.73 4.95 -4.14
CA ASP A 106 -9.80 3.91 -3.70
C ASP A 106 -9.25 3.10 -4.89
N LEU A 107 -10.09 2.79 -5.89
CA LEU A 107 -9.65 2.14 -7.13
C LEU A 107 -8.71 3.05 -7.94
N ALA A 108 -8.97 4.35 -8.04
CA ALA A 108 -8.08 5.30 -8.70
C ALA A 108 -6.70 5.35 -8.02
N ILE A 109 -6.68 5.43 -6.68
CA ILE A 109 -5.44 5.37 -5.90
C ILE A 109 -4.70 4.05 -6.14
N SER A 110 -5.42 2.92 -6.22
CA SER A 110 -4.80 1.64 -6.51
C SER A 110 -4.13 1.62 -7.89
N MET A 111 -4.79 2.14 -8.93
CA MET A 111 -4.28 2.17 -10.29
C MET A 111 -3.08 3.12 -10.42
N ILE A 112 -3.14 4.30 -9.80
CA ILE A 112 -2.04 5.27 -9.78
C ILE A 112 -0.82 4.66 -9.07
N THR A 113 -1.05 4.03 -7.91
CA THR A 113 0.02 3.35 -7.16
C THR A 113 0.69 2.28 -8.02
N LEU A 114 -0.09 1.45 -8.71
CA LEU A 114 0.42 0.34 -9.51
C LEU A 114 1.15 0.81 -10.77
N LYS A 115 0.71 1.92 -11.38
CA LYS A 115 1.41 2.56 -12.51
C LYS A 115 2.87 2.89 -12.20
N TYR A 116 3.19 3.18 -10.94
CA TYR A 116 4.53 3.52 -10.47
C TYR A 116 5.16 2.45 -9.57
N THR A 117 4.58 1.26 -9.48
CA THR A 117 5.11 0.15 -8.70
C THR A 117 5.78 -0.87 -9.60
N GLN A 118 7.04 -1.21 -9.29
CA GLN A 118 7.80 -2.24 -10.02
C GLN A 118 6.99 -3.54 -10.17
N SER A 119 6.87 -4.01 -11.41
CA SER A 119 5.99 -5.13 -11.76
C SER A 119 6.58 -6.50 -11.44
N ASN A 120 5.75 -7.52 -11.20
CA ASN A 120 4.28 -7.44 -11.13
C ASN A 120 3.81 -6.89 -9.78
N SER A 121 2.72 -6.12 -9.82
CA SER A 121 2.21 -5.41 -8.65
C SER A 121 0.70 -5.57 -8.41
N VAL A 122 0.31 -5.56 -7.13
CA VAL A 122 -1.08 -5.64 -6.64
C VAL A 122 -1.23 -4.68 -5.47
N CYS A 123 -2.33 -3.93 -5.41
CA CYS A 123 -2.52 -2.87 -4.40
C CYS A 123 -3.92 -2.96 -3.77
N PHE A 124 -3.95 -3.09 -2.45
CA PHE A 124 -5.14 -3.00 -1.60
C PHE A 124 -5.23 -1.57 -1.06
N VAL A 125 -6.40 -0.95 -1.20
CA VAL A 125 -6.67 0.44 -0.82
C VAL A 125 -7.94 0.50 0.01
N LYS A 126 -7.94 1.33 1.04
CA LYS A 126 -9.11 1.62 1.86
C LYS A 126 -9.04 3.05 2.36
N ASP A 127 -10.18 3.74 2.34
CA ASP A 127 -10.37 5.07 2.93
C ASP A 127 -9.34 6.09 2.41
N GLY A 128 -9.07 6.06 1.10
CA GLY A 128 -8.17 7.01 0.44
C GLY A 128 -6.68 6.72 0.61
N GLN A 129 -6.29 5.52 1.07
CA GLN A 129 -4.87 5.16 1.22
C GLN A 129 -4.57 3.71 0.85
N ALA A 130 -3.37 3.48 0.30
CA ALA A 130 -2.86 2.13 0.13
C ALA A 130 -2.59 1.48 1.49
N ILE A 131 -3.19 0.32 1.72
CA ILE A 131 -3.03 -0.46 2.97
C ILE A 131 -2.18 -1.72 2.76
N GLY A 132 -2.00 -2.16 1.51
CA GLY A 132 -1.12 -3.28 1.18
C GLY A 132 -0.66 -3.25 -0.27
N ILE A 133 0.65 -3.27 -0.51
CA ILE A 133 1.22 -3.23 -1.87
C ILE A 133 2.21 -4.38 -2.06
N GLY A 134 2.02 -5.16 -3.12
CA GLY A 134 2.99 -6.11 -3.64
C GLY A 134 3.72 -5.52 -4.83
N ALA A 135 5.04 -5.73 -4.89
CA ALA A 135 5.92 -5.18 -5.92
C ALA A 135 6.99 -6.21 -6.30
N GLY A 136 7.42 -6.18 -7.57
CA GLY A 136 8.53 -6.98 -8.10
C GLY A 136 8.28 -8.49 -8.07
N GLN A 137 7.03 -8.92 -7.97
CA GLN A 137 6.70 -10.35 -7.85
C GLN A 137 6.56 -11.00 -9.23
N GLN A 138 6.82 -12.30 -9.30
CA GLN A 138 6.80 -13.06 -10.56
C GLN A 138 5.51 -13.85 -10.76
N SER A 139 4.81 -14.20 -9.66
CA SER A 139 3.54 -14.91 -9.68
C SER A 139 2.41 -14.00 -9.18
N ARG A 140 1.30 -13.94 -9.94
CA ARG A 140 0.16 -13.07 -9.61
C ARG A 140 -0.44 -13.41 -8.24
N ILE A 141 -0.70 -14.69 -7.98
CA ILE A 141 -1.25 -15.12 -6.69
C ILE A 141 -0.29 -14.87 -5.53
N HIS A 142 1.03 -15.01 -5.74
CA HIS A 142 2.00 -14.67 -4.71
C HIS A 142 2.02 -13.17 -4.43
N CYS A 143 1.90 -12.33 -5.47
CA CYS A 143 1.78 -10.89 -5.30
C CYS A 143 0.50 -10.52 -4.52
N THR A 144 -0.64 -11.11 -4.88
CA THR A 144 -1.91 -10.91 -4.17
C THR A 144 -1.83 -11.35 -2.71
N ARG A 145 -1.19 -12.50 -2.41
CA ARG A 145 -0.98 -12.96 -1.03
C ARG A 145 -0.09 -12.01 -0.25
N LEU A 146 1.02 -11.57 -0.83
CA LEU A 146 1.96 -10.64 -0.18
C LEU A 146 1.31 -9.28 0.10
N ALA A 147 0.63 -8.70 -0.90
CA ALA A 147 -0.09 -7.44 -0.74
C ALA A 147 -1.22 -7.56 0.29
N GLY A 148 -1.99 -8.64 0.23
CA GLY A 148 -3.06 -8.93 1.19
C GLY A 148 -2.53 -9.09 2.61
N SER A 149 -1.38 -9.76 2.81
CA SER A 149 -0.81 -9.92 4.15
C SER A 149 -0.35 -8.59 4.74
N LYS A 150 0.11 -7.64 3.91
CA LYS A 150 0.39 -6.27 4.35
C LYS A 150 -0.89 -5.54 4.78
N ALA A 151 -1.97 -5.68 4.01
CA ALA A 151 -3.28 -5.13 4.37
C ALA A 151 -3.82 -5.71 5.66
N ASP A 152 -3.68 -7.04 5.85
CA ASP A 152 -4.07 -7.72 7.09
C ASP A 152 -3.28 -7.19 8.28
N ASN A 153 -1.96 -7.03 8.16
CA ASN A 153 -1.12 -6.47 9.22
C ASN A 153 -1.49 -5.02 9.53
N TRP A 154 -1.76 -4.19 8.51
CA TRP A 154 -2.25 -2.82 8.71
C TRP A 154 -3.55 -2.79 9.53
N TRP A 155 -4.46 -3.72 9.29
CA TRP A 155 -5.72 -3.81 10.02
C TRP A 155 -5.53 -4.36 11.43
N LEU A 156 -4.72 -5.40 11.60
CA LEU A 156 -4.42 -6.00 12.91
C LEU A 156 -3.80 -5.00 13.89
N ARG A 157 -2.97 -4.06 13.38
CA ARG A 157 -2.37 -2.99 14.19
C ARG A 157 -3.40 -2.06 14.85
N GLN A 158 -4.63 -2.05 14.35
CA GLN A 158 -5.73 -1.23 14.87
C GLN A 158 -6.64 -2.01 15.83
N SER A 159 -6.35 -3.29 16.09
CA SER A 159 -7.15 -4.08 17.01
C SER A 159 -7.05 -3.53 18.44
N PRO A 160 -8.11 -3.64 19.27
CA PRO A 160 -8.04 -3.24 20.66
C PRO A 160 -6.91 -3.94 21.43
N GLN A 161 -6.58 -5.17 21.07
CA GLN A 161 -5.48 -5.92 21.69
C GLN A 161 -4.12 -5.29 21.39
N VAL A 162 -3.89 -4.81 20.15
CA VAL A 162 -2.63 -4.16 19.77
C VAL A 162 -2.57 -2.72 20.27
N MET A 163 -3.68 -1.97 20.17
CA MET A 163 -3.74 -0.57 20.60
C MET A 163 -3.57 -0.39 22.10
N ASN A 164 -3.92 -1.40 22.90
CA ASN A 164 -3.79 -1.40 24.36
C ASN A 164 -2.56 -2.18 24.86
N LEU A 165 -1.58 -2.46 24.00
CA LEU A 165 -0.36 -3.13 24.44
C LEU A 165 0.34 -2.34 25.57
N PRO A 166 0.66 -2.98 26.69
CA PRO A 166 1.12 -2.31 27.91
C PRO A 166 2.63 -2.02 27.84
N PHE A 167 3.08 -1.14 26.93
CA PHE A 167 4.51 -0.83 26.78
C PHE A 167 5.13 -0.21 28.04
N VAL A 168 6.41 -0.49 28.29
CA VAL A 168 7.19 0.17 29.35
C VAL A 168 7.30 1.68 29.12
N ASP A 169 7.45 2.42 30.22
CA ASP A 169 7.62 3.87 30.15
C ASP A 169 8.96 4.21 29.46
N GLY A 170 8.92 5.14 28.50
CA GLY A 170 10.11 5.59 27.79
C GLY A 170 10.57 4.71 26.62
N ILE A 171 9.78 3.68 26.21
CA ILE A 171 10.07 2.92 24.99
C ILE A 171 10.22 3.86 23.78
N ARG A 172 11.26 3.64 22.97
CA ARG A 172 11.45 4.46 21.76
C ARG A 172 10.43 4.06 20.71
N ARG A 173 10.05 5.01 19.85
CA ARG A 173 9.03 4.81 18.81
C ARG A 173 9.39 3.66 17.86
N ALA A 174 10.64 3.59 17.40
CA ALA A 174 11.11 2.55 16.51
C ALA A 174 11.03 1.15 17.16
N ASP A 175 11.44 1.05 18.43
CA ASP A 175 11.40 -0.21 19.19
C ASP A 175 9.95 -0.66 19.42
N ARG A 176 9.06 0.29 19.73
CA ARG A 176 7.62 0.04 19.86
C ARG A 176 7.01 -0.46 18.55
N ASP A 177 7.31 0.20 17.43
CA ASP A 177 6.76 -0.18 16.13
C ASP A 177 7.28 -1.55 15.69
N ASN A 178 8.55 -1.86 15.95
CA ASN A 178 9.12 -3.19 15.71
C ASN A 178 8.47 -4.26 16.60
N ALA A 179 8.26 -3.97 17.89
CA ALA A 179 7.60 -4.88 18.81
C ALA A 179 6.16 -5.19 18.40
N ILE A 180 5.41 -4.19 17.91
CA ILE A 180 4.06 -4.39 17.35
C ILE A 180 4.12 -5.32 16.14
N ASP A 181 5.04 -5.06 15.20
CA ASP A 181 5.17 -5.85 13.98
C ASP A 181 5.54 -7.33 14.28
N LEU A 182 6.39 -7.59 15.29
CA LEU A 182 6.70 -8.94 15.77
C LEU A 182 5.50 -9.58 16.49
N TYR A 183 4.84 -8.84 17.38
CA TYR A 183 3.70 -9.34 18.16
C TYR A 183 2.52 -9.80 17.28
N ILE A 184 2.22 -9.06 16.21
CA ILE A 184 1.17 -9.46 15.25
C ILE A 184 1.62 -10.58 14.29
N GLY A 185 2.93 -10.77 14.14
CA GLY A 185 3.54 -11.73 13.24
C GLY A 185 3.50 -13.17 13.73
N GLU A 186 4.30 -14.02 13.08
CA GLU A 186 4.54 -15.41 13.49
C GLU A 186 5.63 -15.49 14.58
N ASP A 187 6.52 -14.51 14.64
CA ASP A 187 7.65 -14.41 15.57
C ASP A 187 7.28 -13.70 16.88
N TYR A 188 6.02 -13.78 17.32
CA TYR A 188 5.55 -13.08 18.52
C TYR A 188 6.27 -13.51 19.80
N MET A 189 6.90 -14.68 19.82
CA MET A 189 7.68 -15.15 20.96
C MET A 189 8.97 -14.34 21.15
N ASP A 190 9.48 -13.66 20.13
CA ASP A 190 10.65 -12.79 20.23
C ASP A 190 10.39 -11.58 21.15
N VAL A 191 9.12 -11.25 21.38
CA VAL A 191 8.71 -10.16 22.28
C VAL A 191 7.91 -10.65 23.49
N LEU A 192 7.48 -11.92 23.51
CA LEU A 192 6.67 -12.51 24.59
C LEU A 192 7.42 -13.56 25.42
N SER A 193 8.64 -13.96 25.05
CA SER A 193 9.45 -14.87 25.87
C SER A 193 9.76 -14.26 27.24
N ASP A 194 9.95 -15.10 28.25
CA ASP A 194 10.11 -14.65 29.65
C ASP A 194 11.36 -13.77 29.87
N ASP A 195 12.35 -13.89 28.98
CA ASP A 195 13.56 -13.08 28.94
C ASP A 195 13.42 -11.78 28.12
N ALA A 196 12.49 -11.71 27.16
CA ALA A 196 12.32 -10.54 26.28
C ALA A 196 11.24 -9.57 26.75
N TRP A 197 10.06 -10.08 27.13
CA TRP A 197 8.89 -9.24 27.40
C TRP A 197 9.11 -8.19 28.50
N PRO A 198 9.87 -8.43 29.59
CA PRO A 198 10.02 -7.43 30.67
C PRO A 198 10.74 -6.15 30.23
N ALA A 199 11.49 -6.18 29.12
CA ALA A 199 12.14 -5.00 28.56
C ALA A 199 11.21 -4.17 27.66
N ILE A 200 10.08 -4.74 27.23
CA ILE A 200 9.19 -4.16 26.20
C ILE A 200 7.84 -3.78 26.82
N PHE A 201 7.31 -4.62 27.71
CA PHE A 201 5.98 -4.48 28.30
C PHE A 201 6.00 -4.42 29.83
N LYS A 202 5.08 -3.66 30.43
CA LYS A 202 4.85 -3.55 31.88
C LYS A 202 4.24 -4.82 32.46
N GLU A 203 3.41 -5.51 31.68
CA GLU A 203 2.85 -6.81 31.97
C GLU A 203 2.89 -7.65 30.70
N LYS A 204 3.04 -8.97 30.83
CA LYS A 204 3.15 -9.88 29.68
C LYS A 204 1.81 -9.88 28.92
N PRO A 205 1.75 -9.40 27.67
CA PRO A 205 0.53 -9.43 26.89
C PRO A 205 0.11 -10.87 26.58
N GLU A 206 -1.19 -11.10 26.47
CA GLU A 206 -1.69 -12.37 25.94
C GLU A 206 -1.26 -12.54 24.48
N VAL A 207 -1.07 -13.79 24.05
CA VAL A 207 -0.78 -14.11 22.66
C VAL A 207 -1.96 -13.68 21.80
N PHE A 208 -1.70 -12.94 20.72
CA PHE A 208 -2.74 -12.63 19.73
C PHE A 208 -3.01 -13.88 18.88
N SER A 209 -3.94 -14.72 19.35
CA SER A 209 -4.22 -16.03 18.76
C SER A 209 -4.68 -15.92 17.31
N ARG A 210 -4.53 -17.02 16.57
CA ARG A 210 -4.97 -17.07 15.17
C ARG A 210 -6.47 -16.81 15.04
N GLU A 211 -7.25 -17.33 16.00
CA GLU A 211 -8.70 -17.17 16.07
C GLU A 211 -9.06 -15.70 16.31
N ALA A 212 -8.45 -15.05 17.32
CA ALA A 212 -8.67 -13.63 17.61
C ALA A 212 -8.24 -12.73 16.43
N LYS A 213 -7.10 -13.04 15.80
CA LYS A 213 -6.65 -12.35 14.57
C LYS A 213 -7.70 -12.50 13.46
N ARG A 214 -8.25 -13.70 13.25
CA ARG A 214 -9.26 -13.95 12.21
C ARG A 214 -10.56 -13.21 12.50
N GLU A 215 -11.06 -13.25 13.74
CA GLU A 215 -12.26 -12.50 14.16
C GLU A 215 -12.11 -10.99 13.94
N TRP A 216 -10.92 -10.43 14.17
CA TRP A 216 -10.65 -9.03 13.88
C TRP A 216 -10.60 -8.75 12.37
N LEU A 217 -9.91 -9.60 11.61
CA LEU A 217 -9.78 -9.46 10.15
C LEU A 217 -11.13 -9.60 9.43
N ASP A 218 -12.06 -10.41 9.95
CA ASP A 218 -13.42 -10.55 9.38
C ASP A 218 -14.26 -9.27 9.48
N LYS A 219 -13.85 -8.30 10.31
CA LYS A 219 -14.48 -6.97 10.41
C LYS A 219 -14.02 -6.01 9.31
N LEU A 220 -12.92 -6.29 8.62
CA LEU A 220 -12.43 -5.47 7.53
C LEU A 220 -13.34 -5.64 6.31
N THR A 221 -13.92 -4.55 5.83
CA THR A 221 -14.84 -4.54 4.68
C THR A 221 -14.64 -3.29 3.82
N GLY A 222 -15.17 -3.32 2.60
CA GLY A 222 -15.15 -2.19 1.67
C GLY A 222 -13.77 -1.87 1.11
N VAL A 223 -12.85 -2.85 1.10
CA VAL A 223 -11.50 -2.67 0.55
C VAL A 223 -11.56 -2.72 -0.98
N SER A 224 -10.79 -1.86 -1.63
CA SER A 224 -10.60 -1.88 -3.08
C SER A 224 -9.28 -2.55 -3.45
N LEU A 225 -9.28 -3.30 -4.56
CA LEU A 225 -8.12 -4.03 -5.05
C LEU A 225 -7.80 -3.67 -6.49
N GLY A 226 -6.56 -3.27 -6.75
CA GLY A 226 -6.01 -3.09 -8.08
C GLY A 226 -5.00 -4.17 -8.47
N SER A 227 -4.91 -4.50 -9.76
CA SER A 227 -3.83 -5.31 -10.34
C SER A 227 -3.31 -4.70 -11.64
N ASP A 228 -1.98 -4.66 -11.80
CA ASP A 228 -1.31 -4.11 -13.00
C ASP A 228 -1.46 -5.00 -14.26
N ALA A 229 -1.85 -6.26 -14.07
CA ALA A 229 -2.21 -7.20 -15.14
C ALA A 229 -3.40 -8.07 -14.72
N PHE A 230 -3.94 -8.84 -15.65
CA PHE A 230 -5.10 -9.68 -15.39
C PHE A 230 -4.87 -10.74 -14.31
N PHE A 231 -5.96 -11.17 -13.68
CA PHE A 231 -5.94 -12.32 -12.78
C PHE A 231 -6.09 -13.63 -13.58
N PRO A 232 -5.11 -14.56 -13.50
CA PRO A 232 -5.21 -15.82 -14.24
C PRO A 232 -6.32 -16.75 -13.73
N PHE A 233 -6.59 -16.74 -12.42
CA PHE A 233 -7.55 -17.64 -11.76
C PHE A 233 -8.26 -16.94 -10.58
N GLY A 234 -9.38 -17.54 -10.14
CA GLY A 234 -10.21 -17.04 -9.05
C GLY A 234 -9.56 -17.14 -7.66
N ASP A 235 -8.44 -17.83 -7.52
CA ASP A 235 -7.67 -17.91 -6.27
C ASP A 235 -7.18 -16.54 -5.76
N ASN A 236 -6.97 -15.59 -6.67
CA ASN A 236 -6.68 -14.20 -6.34
C ASN A 236 -7.87 -13.53 -5.65
N ILE A 237 -9.07 -13.80 -6.14
CA ILE A 237 -10.32 -13.27 -5.59
C ILE A 237 -10.63 -13.92 -4.23
N GLU A 238 -10.41 -15.23 -4.13
CA GLU A 238 -10.50 -15.97 -2.85
C GLU A 238 -9.54 -15.41 -1.79
N ARG A 239 -8.33 -15.01 -2.17
CA ARG A 239 -7.38 -14.36 -1.26
C ARG A 239 -7.80 -12.93 -0.92
N ALA A 240 -8.29 -12.17 -1.90
CA ALA A 240 -8.73 -10.79 -1.73
C ALA A 240 -9.92 -10.70 -0.77
N HIS A 241 -10.90 -11.61 -0.90
CA HIS A 241 -12.08 -11.70 -0.04
C HIS A 241 -11.71 -11.77 1.45
N LYS A 242 -10.67 -12.55 1.80
CA LYS A 242 -10.20 -12.73 3.18
C LYS A 242 -9.64 -11.46 3.83
N SER A 243 -9.39 -10.41 3.03
CA SER A 243 -8.95 -9.09 3.46
C SER A 243 -10.00 -8.01 3.16
N GLY A 244 -11.29 -8.38 3.13
CA GLY A 244 -12.39 -7.42 3.09
C GLY A 244 -12.63 -6.75 1.74
N VAL A 245 -12.08 -7.30 0.65
CA VAL A 245 -12.23 -6.71 -0.68
C VAL A 245 -13.68 -6.80 -1.16
N SER A 246 -14.21 -5.67 -1.63
CA SER A 246 -15.54 -5.54 -2.22
C SER A 246 -15.51 -5.00 -3.64
N TYR A 247 -14.43 -4.30 -4.02
CA TYR A 247 -14.28 -3.62 -5.31
C TYR A 247 -12.95 -3.98 -5.95
N ILE A 248 -12.94 -4.29 -7.25
CA ILE A 248 -11.74 -4.75 -7.95
C ILE A 248 -11.60 -4.04 -9.30
N ALA A 249 -10.38 -3.61 -9.64
CA ALA A 249 -10.03 -3.16 -10.99
C ALA A 249 -8.84 -3.97 -11.51
N GLN A 250 -9.00 -4.51 -12.72
CA GLN A 250 -7.96 -5.26 -13.44
C GLN A 250 -8.15 -5.12 -14.95
N PRO A 251 -7.14 -5.40 -15.79
CA PRO A 251 -7.25 -5.14 -17.23
C PRO A 251 -8.24 -6.02 -17.98
N GLY A 252 -8.52 -7.23 -17.50
CA GLY A 252 -9.17 -8.28 -18.27
C GLY A 252 -8.23 -8.92 -19.31
N GLY A 253 -8.72 -9.95 -20.00
CA GLY A 253 -7.99 -10.67 -21.04
C GLY A 253 -7.41 -12.01 -20.60
N SER A 254 -7.85 -12.57 -19.47
CA SER A 254 -7.53 -13.96 -19.10
C SER A 254 -8.39 -14.92 -19.90
N VAL A 255 -7.83 -16.08 -20.29
CA VAL A 255 -8.62 -17.19 -20.85
C VAL A 255 -9.68 -17.69 -19.85
N ARG A 256 -9.49 -17.40 -18.55
CA ARG A 256 -10.35 -17.81 -17.43
C ARG A 256 -11.03 -16.63 -16.75
N ASP A 257 -11.29 -15.54 -17.48
CA ASP A 257 -12.01 -14.37 -16.95
C ASP A 257 -13.42 -14.78 -16.45
N ASP A 258 -14.06 -15.76 -17.08
CA ASP A 258 -15.33 -16.36 -16.64
C ASP A 258 -15.27 -16.86 -15.19
N HIS A 259 -14.21 -17.59 -14.84
CA HIS A 259 -14.00 -18.13 -13.51
C HIS A 259 -13.67 -17.04 -12.50
N VAL A 260 -12.92 -16.01 -12.90
CA VAL A 260 -12.62 -14.85 -12.05
C VAL A 260 -13.91 -14.07 -11.74
N ILE A 261 -14.71 -13.76 -12.77
CA ILE A 261 -16.00 -13.06 -12.62
C ILE A 261 -16.96 -13.86 -11.75
N ALA A 262 -17.08 -15.18 -11.98
CA ALA A 262 -17.92 -16.04 -11.17
C ALA A 262 -17.50 -16.04 -9.68
N THR A 263 -16.19 -16.00 -9.42
CA THR A 263 -15.67 -15.93 -8.04
C THR A 263 -15.97 -14.57 -7.40
N CYS A 264 -15.96 -13.47 -8.16
CA CYS A 264 -16.43 -12.17 -7.66
C CYS A 264 -17.93 -12.17 -7.35
N ASN A 265 -18.75 -12.70 -8.26
CA ASN A 265 -20.20 -12.80 -8.07
C ASN A 265 -20.57 -13.63 -6.85
N LYS A 266 -19.86 -14.74 -6.59
CA LYS A 266 -20.00 -15.56 -5.37
C LYS A 266 -19.93 -14.74 -4.08
N TYR A 267 -19.14 -13.66 -4.07
CA TYR A 267 -18.93 -12.79 -2.91
C TYR A 267 -19.61 -11.42 -3.04
N GLY A 268 -20.43 -11.20 -4.07
CA GLY A 268 -21.10 -9.93 -4.33
C GLY A 268 -20.16 -8.76 -4.64
N MET A 269 -18.92 -9.04 -5.09
CA MET A 269 -17.94 -8.01 -5.40
C MET A 269 -18.24 -7.33 -6.74
N ALA A 270 -17.96 -6.03 -6.85
CA ALA A 270 -17.95 -5.33 -8.12
C ALA A 270 -16.56 -5.37 -8.75
N MET A 271 -16.45 -5.75 -10.02
CA MET A 271 -15.19 -5.77 -10.77
C MET A 271 -15.28 -4.96 -12.06
N ALA A 272 -14.33 -4.05 -12.23
CA ALA A 272 -14.12 -3.28 -13.46
C ALA A 272 -12.98 -3.87 -14.30
N PHE A 273 -13.23 -4.06 -15.59
CA PHE A 273 -12.21 -4.37 -16.60
C PHE A 273 -11.71 -3.10 -17.26
N THR A 274 -10.46 -2.73 -17.01
CA THR A 274 -9.90 -1.46 -17.47
C THR A 274 -9.36 -1.50 -18.91
N GLY A 275 -9.11 -2.71 -19.45
CA GLY A 275 -8.52 -2.91 -20.77
C GLY A 275 -7.04 -2.53 -20.87
N LEU A 276 -6.39 -2.12 -19.78
CA LEU A 276 -5.08 -1.47 -19.81
C LEU A 276 -4.12 -2.05 -18.76
N ARG A 277 -2.98 -2.56 -19.22
CA ARG A 277 -1.90 -3.07 -18.35
C ARG A 277 -1.00 -1.95 -17.86
N LEU A 278 -0.50 -2.07 -16.64
CA LEU A 278 0.28 -1.05 -15.92
C LEU A 278 1.70 -1.54 -15.58
N PHE A 279 2.36 -2.24 -16.51
CA PHE A 279 3.71 -2.74 -16.23
C PHE A 279 4.76 -1.62 -16.09
N HIS A 280 5.66 -1.79 -15.11
CA HIS A 280 6.73 -0.84 -14.79
C HIS A 280 8.03 -1.55 -14.39
N HIS A 281 9.16 -1.19 -15.03
CA HIS A 281 10.47 -1.86 -14.90
C HIS A 281 11.68 -0.92 -15.03
#